data_AF-D7VS04-F1
#
_entry.id   AF-D7VS04-F1
#
_cell.length_a   1.000
_cell.length_b   1.000
_cell.length_c   1.000
_cell.angle_alpha   90.00
_cell.angle_beta   90.00
_cell.angle_gamma   90.00
#
_symmetry.space_group_name_H-M   'P 1'
#
loop_
_entity.id
_entity.type
_entity.pdbx_description
1 polymer ?
#
loop_
_entity_poly.entity_id
_entity_poly.type
_entity_poly.pdbx_seq_one_letter_code
_entity_poly.pdbx_strand_id
1 'polypeptide(L)'
;MSPKIKQLKTGHKCLDLSNKMKKTRFTETQIVRALKEGEEGRKTDDICRELEISKATFYNWKSRYGGMEVSDVKRLKELEEENARLKKMFAELSMNHDILKEVITKKGWGSGNKNS
;
A
#
# COMPACT_ATOMS: atom_id res chain seq x y z
N MET A 1 37.85 -4.34 3.45
CA MET A 1 37.13 -3.25 2.77
C MET A 1 35.70 -3.70 2.51
N SER A 2 34.77 -3.36 3.41
CA SER A 2 33.35 -3.64 3.19
C SER A 2 32.74 -2.48 2.39
N PRO A 3 31.99 -2.74 1.31
CA PRO A 3 31.34 -1.66 0.57
C PRO A 3 30.28 -1.02 1.47
N LYS A 4 30.50 0.26 1.80
CA LYS A 4 29.51 1.12 2.46
C LYS A 4 28.27 1.17 1.56
N ILE A 5 27.21 0.51 1.98
CA ILE A 5 25.87 0.72 1.42
C ILE A 5 25.58 2.20 1.67
N LYS A 6 25.69 3.01 0.61
CA LYS A 6 25.36 4.43 0.67
C LYS A 6 23.89 4.48 1.07
N GLN A 7 23.63 5.04 2.25
CA GLN A 7 22.30 5.48 2.63
C GLN A 7 21.85 6.44 1.51
N LEU A 8 21.03 5.93 0.59
CA LEU A 8 20.35 6.75 -0.38
C LEU A 8 19.48 7.68 0.45
N LYS A 9 19.87 8.96 0.52
CA LYS A 9 19.01 10.04 0.97
C LYS A 9 17.94 10.25 -0.11
N THR A 10 17.10 9.25 -0.33
CA THR A 10 15.78 9.51 -0.89
C THR A 10 15.09 10.37 0.15
N GLY A 11 14.81 11.62 -0.21
CA GLY A 11 13.94 12.47 0.56
C GLY A 11 12.59 11.80 0.64
N HIS A 12 12.43 10.90 1.59
CA HIS A 12 11.15 10.43 2.06
C HIS A 12 10.50 11.66 2.69
N LYS A 13 9.82 12.47 1.87
CA LYS A 13 8.42 12.72 2.20
C LYS A 13 7.88 11.32 2.41
N CYS A 14 7.76 10.93 3.66
CA CYS A 14 7.05 9.74 4.06
C CYS A 14 5.69 9.91 3.36
N LEU A 15 5.54 9.27 2.20
CA LEU A 15 4.23 8.98 1.67
C LEU A 15 3.72 8.01 2.73
N ASP A 16 3.04 8.61 3.69
CA ASP A 16 2.13 7.93 4.57
C ASP A 16 1.13 7.20 3.66
N LEU A 17 1.54 6.02 3.19
CA LEU A 17 0.72 5.05 2.49
C LEU A 17 -0.18 4.32 3.48
N SER A 18 -0.36 4.85 4.70
CA SER A 18 -1.48 4.51 5.56
C SER A 18 -2.73 5.28 5.11
N ASN A 19 -3.08 5.16 3.82
CA ASN A 19 -4.49 5.04 3.49
C ASN A 19 -4.92 3.62 3.89
N LYS A 20 -4.81 3.30 5.18
CA LYS A 20 -5.40 2.11 5.78
C LYS A 20 -6.88 2.31 5.55
N MET A 21 -7.41 1.74 4.46
CA MET A 21 -8.76 2.01 4.00
C MET A 21 -9.68 1.75 5.18
N LYS A 22 -10.17 2.85 5.77
CA LYS A 22 -11.04 2.77 6.93
C LYS A 22 -12.19 1.90 6.48
N LYS A 23 -12.58 0.90 7.27
CA LYS A 23 -13.74 0.06 6.95
C LYS A 23 -14.94 0.97 6.72
N THR A 24 -15.23 1.25 5.47
CA THR A 24 -16.37 2.05 5.04
C THR A 24 -17.55 1.12 4.85
N ARG A 25 -18.76 1.63 5.04
CA ARG A 25 -19.99 0.86 4.76
C ARG A 25 -20.10 0.45 3.29
N PHE A 26 -19.39 1.15 2.41
CA PHE A 26 -19.35 0.91 0.96
C PHE A 26 -17.97 0.41 0.54
N THR A 27 -17.95 -0.59 -0.33
CA THR A 27 -16.75 -1.03 -1.03
C THR A 27 -16.30 0.01 -2.05
N GLU A 28 -15.01 0.08 -2.33
CA GLU A 28 -14.43 1.00 -3.32
C GLU A 28 -15.03 0.78 -4.71
N THR A 29 -15.34 -0.47 -5.05
CA THR A 29 -16.03 -0.83 -6.30
C THR A 29 -17.47 -0.30 -6.37
N GLN A 30 -18.20 -0.28 -5.25
CA GLN A 30 -19.54 0.32 -5.19
C GLN A 30 -19.45 1.83 -5.32
N ILE A 31 -18.44 2.45 -4.70
CA ILE A 31 -18.19 3.89 -4.80
C ILE A 31 -17.91 4.30 -6.25
N VAL A 32 -16.98 3.62 -6.93
CA VAL A 32 -16.65 3.92 -8.33
C VAL A 32 -17.84 3.70 -9.25
N ARG A 33 -18.65 2.66 -9.03
CA ARG A 33 -19.88 2.45 -9.80
C ARG A 33 -20.86 3.61 -9.65
N ALA A 34 -21.10 4.07 -8.42
CA ALA A 34 -21.97 5.21 -8.14
C ALA A 34 -21.46 6.51 -8.78
N LEU A 35 -20.14 6.72 -8.78
CA LEU A 35 -19.54 7.88 -9.46
C LEU A 35 -19.73 7.80 -10.97
N LYS A 36 -19.53 6.62 -11.57
CA LYS A 36 -19.70 6.38 -13.00
C LYS A 36 -21.14 6.61 -13.46
N GLU A 37 -22.13 6.14 -12.70
CA GLU A 37 -23.54 6.43 -12.99
C GLU A 37 -23.83 7.94 -13.01
N GLY A 38 -23.20 8.71 -12.12
CA GLY A 38 -23.28 10.17 -12.12
C GLY A 38 -22.60 10.83 -13.31
N GLU A 39 -21.50 10.26 -13.80
CA GLU A 39 -20.78 10.71 -15.01
C GLU A 39 -21.54 10.36 -16.30
N GLU A 40 -22.27 9.24 -16.31
CA GLU A 40 -23.18 8.82 -17.39
C GLU A 40 -24.50 9.63 -17.43
N GLY A 41 -24.67 10.59 -16.51
CA GLY A 41 -25.76 11.57 -16.54
C GLY A 41 -26.90 11.31 -15.56
N ARG A 42 -26.80 10.29 -14.68
CA ARG A 42 -27.76 10.10 -13.59
C ARG A 42 -27.62 11.26 -12.58
N LYS A 43 -28.75 11.78 -12.08
CA LYS A 43 -28.73 12.88 -11.11
C LYS A 43 -28.09 12.41 -9.80
N THR A 44 -27.16 13.21 -9.30
CA THR A 44 -26.47 12.95 -8.03
C THR A 44 -27.43 12.89 -6.84
N ASP A 45 -28.56 13.60 -6.89
CA ASP A 45 -29.60 13.55 -5.85
C ASP A 45 -30.25 12.16 -5.74
N ASP A 46 -30.54 11.52 -6.88
CA ASP A 46 -31.17 10.19 -6.92
C ASP A 46 -30.20 9.12 -6.40
N ILE A 47 -28.93 9.18 -6.81
CA ILE A 47 -27.87 8.30 -6.30
C ILE A 47 -27.69 8.45 -4.79
N CYS A 48 -27.70 9.69 -4.29
CA CYS A 48 -27.57 9.96 -2.86
C CYS A 48 -28.74 9.40 -2.05
N ARG A 49 -29.97 9.47 -2.58
CA ARG A 49 -31.16 8.89 -1.94
C ARG A 49 -31.14 7.37 -1.94
N GLU A 50 -30.80 6.75 -3.07
CA GLU A 50 -30.75 5.28 -3.21
C GLU A 50 -29.68 4.66 -2.30
N LEU A 51 -28.52 5.31 -2.20
CA LEU A 51 -27.41 4.84 -1.35
C LEU A 51 -27.50 5.35 0.09
N GLU A 52 -28.53 6.13 0.44
CA GLU A 52 -28.70 6.76 1.76
C GLU A 52 -27.43 7.53 2.23
N ILE A 53 -26.81 8.25 1.30
CA ILE A 53 -25.62 9.07 1.56
C ILE A 53 -25.92 10.56 1.39
N SER A 54 -25.15 11.39 2.08
CA SER A 54 -25.18 12.83 1.85
C SER A 54 -24.44 13.19 0.55
N LYS A 55 -24.85 14.30 -0.08
CA LYS A 55 -24.13 14.86 -1.25
C LYS A 55 -22.66 15.15 -0.95
N ALA A 56 -22.36 15.58 0.28
CA ALA A 56 -20.99 15.80 0.72
C ALA A 56 -20.14 14.52 0.63
N THR A 57 -20.71 13.38 1.03
CA THR A 57 -20.04 12.07 0.88
C THR A 57 -19.80 11.72 -0.57
N PHE A 58 -20.77 11.94 -1.46
CA PHE A 58 -20.62 11.70 -2.90
C PHE A 58 -19.48 12.54 -3.51
N TYR A 59 -19.39 13.84 -3.19
CA TYR A 59 -18.29 14.68 -3.69
C TYR A 59 -16.94 14.33 -3.06
N ASN A 60 -16.90 13.91 -1.80
CA ASN A 60 -15.69 13.37 -1.18
C ASN A 60 -15.21 12.10 -1.89
N TRP A 61 -16.13 11.23 -2.30
CA TRP A 61 -15.79 10.08 -3.14
C TRP A 61 -15.25 10.51 -4.50
N LYS A 62 -15.87 11.51 -5.15
CA LYS A 62 -15.39 12.03 -6.44
C LYS A 62 -13.96 12.58 -6.35
N SER A 63 -13.59 13.24 -5.25
CA SER A 63 -12.21 13.71 -5.03
C SER A 63 -11.20 12.56 -4.89
N ARG A 64 -11.64 11.42 -4.31
CA ARG A 64 -10.75 10.29 -4.02
C ARG A 64 -10.68 9.24 -5.13
N TYR A 65 -11.77 9.01 -5.83
CA TYR A 65 -11.96 7.91 -6.77
C TYR A 65 -12.45 8.39 -8.15
N GLY A 66 -12.68 9.69 -8.35
CA GLY A 66 -13.08 10.24 -9.64
C GLY A 66 -12.03 9.96 -10.70
N GLY A 67 -12.49 9.58 -11.90
CA GLY A 67 -11.61 9.19 -13.01
C GLY A 67 -10.91 7.83 -12.85
N MET A 68 -11.21 7.04 -11.81
CA MET A 68 -10.79 5.64 -11.72
C MET A 68 -11.86 4.72 -12.27
N GLU A 69 -11.46 3.68 -12.99
CA GLU A 69 -12.33 2.58 -13.37
C GLU A 69 -12.34 1.48 -12.30
N VAL A 70 -13.36 0.62 -12.35
CA VAL A 70 -13.47 -0.54 -11.44
C VAL A 70 -12.25 -1.47 -11.56
N SER A 71 -11.69 -1.58 -12.77
CA SER A 71 -10.44 -2.32 -13.02
C SER A 71 -9.25 -1.73 -12.26
N ASP A 72 -9.18 -0.41 -12.15
CA ASP A 72 -8.08 0.28 -11.47
C ASP A 72 -8.14 0.04 -9.96
N VAL A 73 -9.34 0.09 -9.39
CA VAL A 73 -9.58 -0.24 -7.97
C VAL A 73 -9.19 -1.69 -7.66
N LYS A 74 -9.57 -2.62 -8.53
CA LYS A 74 -9.21 -4.04 -8.35
C LYS A 74 -7.70 -4.22 -8.39
N ARG A 75 -7.04 -3.61 -9.39
CA ARG A 75 -5.59 -3.69 -9.56
C ARG A 75 -4.84 -3.07 -8.38
N LEU A 76 -5.32 -1.94 -7.86
CA LEU A 76 -4.76 -1.29 -6.67
C LEU A 76 -4.82 -2.21 -5.45
N LYS A 77 -5.96 -2.86 -5.22
CA LYS A 77 -6.12 -3.80 -4.10
C LYS A 77 -5.16 -4.99 -4.19
N GLU A 78 -5.02 -5.58 -5.37
CA GLU A 78 -4.06 -6.67 -5.61
C GLU A 78 -2.62 -6.23 -5.38
N LEU A 79 -2.25 -5.03 -5.83
CA LEU A 79 -0.92 -4.46 -5.61
C LEU A 79 -0.65 -4.17 -4.13
N GLU A 80 -1.64 -3.68 -3.40
CA GLU A 80 -1.52 -3.45 -1.95
C GLU A 80 -1.33 -4.75 -1.18
N GLU A 81 -2.07 -5.79 -1.53
CA GLU A 81 -1.96 -7.12 -0.91
C GLU A 81 -0.59 -7.75 -1.17
N GLU A 82 -0.13 -7.74 -2.43
CA GLU A 82 1.19 -8.28 -2.77
C GLU A 82 2.30 -7.46 -2.10
N ASN A 83 2.19 -6.13 -2.05
CA ASN A 83 3.16 -5.29 -1.35
C ASN A 83 3.19 -5.59 0.16
N ALA A 84 2.03 -5.82 0.79
CA ALA A 84 1.95 -6.23 2.19
C ALA A 84 2.61 -7.59 2.43
N ARG A 85 2.36 -8.56 1.55
CA ARG A 85 2.99 -9.88 1.58
C ARG A 85 4.50 -9.79 1.43
N LEU A 86 4.99 -9.03 0.44
CA LEU A 86 6.41 -8.83 0.19
C LEU A 86 7.11 -8.18 1.38
N LYS A 87 6.51 -7.13 1.97
CA LYS A 87 7.05 -6.49 3.18
C LYS A 87 7.16 -7.46 4.36
N LYS A 88 6.15 -8.31 4.55
CA LYS A 88 6.19 -9.34 5.60
C LYS A 88 7.34 -10.33 5.37
N MET A 89 7.43 -10.91 4.17
CA MET A 89 8.50 -11.85 3.83
C MET A 89 9.88 -11.20 3.95
N PHE A 90 10.03 -9.95 3.51
CA PHE A 90 11.28 -9.21 3.64
C PHE A 90 11.67 -8.98 5.11
N ALA A 91 10.71 -8.61 5.97
CA ALA A 91 10.98 -8.44 7.40
C ALA A 91 11.45 -9.76 8.04
N GLU A 92 10.75 -10.86 7.76
CA GLU A 92 11.12 -12.20 8.24
C GLU A 92 12.51 -12.62 7.76
N LEU A 93 12.81 -12.42 6.47
CA LEU A 93 14.12 -12.73 5.90
C LEU A 93 15.23 -11.87 6.50
N SER A 94 15.00 -10.57 6.69
CA SER A 94 15.96 -9.66 7.31
C SER A 94 16.27 -10.08 8.74
N MET A 95 15.25 -10.44 9.54
CA MET A 95 15.45 -10.94 10.90
C MET A 95 16.29 -12.22 10.90
N ASN A 96 15.97 -13.19 10.03
CA ASN A 96 16.74 -14.43 9.93
C ASN A 96 18.19 -14.18 9.54
N HIS A 97 18.42 -13.28 8.57
CA HIS A 97 19.77 -12.91 8.15
C HIS A 97 20.57 -12.25 9.27
N ASP A 98 19.95 -11.38 10.07
CA ASP A 98 20.61 -10.72 11.19
C ASP A 98 20.94 -11.72 12.32
N ILE A 99 20.02 -12.63 12.64
CA ILE A 99 20.26 -13.74 13.58
C ILE A 99 21.41 -14.63 13.10
N LEU A 100 21.41 -15.01 11.82
CA LEU A 100 22.46 -15.86 11.25
C LEU A 100 23.82 -15.17 11.30
N LYS A 101 23.88 -13.87 10.97
CA LYS A 101 25.10 -13.08 11.11
C LYS A 101 25.60 -13.05 12.55
N GLU A 102 24.72 -12.79 13.52
CA GLU A 102 25.08 -12.78 14.94
C GLU A 102 25.61 -14.14 15.41
N VAL A 103 24.97 -15.24 15.00
CA VAL A 103 25.42 -16.59 15.36
C VAL A 103 26.79 -16.90 14.75
N ILE A 104 27.03 -16.52 13.49
CA ILE A 104 28.32 -16.72 12.82
C ILE A 104 29.43 -15.91 13.48
N THR A 105 29.17 -14.65 13.83
CA THR A 105 30.15 -13.81 14.54
C THR A 105 30.42 -14.32 15.95
N LYS A 106 29.38 -14.75 16.68
CA LYS A 106 29.50 -15.26 18.06
C LYS A 106 30.19 -16.61 18.16
N LYS A 107 29.98 -17.52 17.20
CA LYS A 107 30.64 -18.84 17.15
C LYS A 107 32.05 -18.80 16.54
N GLY A 108 32.52 -17.63 16.08
CA GLY A 108 33.84 -17.50 15.46
C GLY A 108 34.00 -18.25 14.14
N TRP A 109 32.88 -18.60 13.48
CA TRP A 109 32.88 -19.31 12.19
C TRP A 109 33.03 -18.35 11.00
N GLY A 110 33.09 -17.05 11.24
CA GLY A 110 33.44 -16.05 10.23
C GLY A 110 34.86 -16.29 9.75
N SER A 111 35.00 -16.65 8.47
CA SER A 111 36.25 -17.00 7.79
C SER A 111 37.43 -16.20 8.32
N GLY A 112 38.39 -16.92 8.91
CA GLY A 112 39.69 -16.38 9.28
C GLY A 112 40.33 -15.73 8.06
N ASN A 113 40.62 -14.44 8.17
CA ASN A 113 41.53 -13.78 7.26
C ASN A 113 42.95 -14.30 7.55
N LYS A 114 43.32 -15.44 6.98
CA LYS A 114 44.72 -15.77 6.74
C LYS A 114 45.09 -15.09 5.43
N ASN A 115 45.70 -13.91 5.49
CA ASN A 115 46.55 -13.44 4.42
C ASN A 115 47.80 -12.83 5.05
N SER A 116 48.91 -13.33 4.51
CA SER A 116 50.30 -13.09 4.85
C SER A 116 50.76 -11.66 4.61
#